data_AF-E2S847-F1
#
_entry.id   AF-E2S847-F1
#
_cell.length_a   1.000
_cell.length_b   1.000
_cell.length_c   1.000
_cell.angle_alpha   90.00
_cell.angle_beta   90.00
_cell.angle_gamma   90.00
#
_symmetry.space_group_name_H-M   'P 1'
#
loop_
_entity.id
_entity.type
_entity.pdbx_description
1 polymer ?
#
loop_
_entity_poly.entity_id
_entity_poly.type
_entity_poly.pdbx_seq_one_letter_code
_entity_poly.pdbx_strand_id
1 'polypeptide(L)'
;MTAEELVARTRNRAHVHLLQGHRAAVDRIAAEIVTTGSGEAVGDLATQTRATADGYVTSDVFDDLVSRYNLTEGTGTTSNVTLRVTSFDPETIRQIAAAGEVLAGLDLADSLDTRERAAGLQVLTAALGADR
;
A
#
# COMPACT_ATOMS: atom_id res chain seq x y z
N MET A 1 15.61 13.71 -10.85
CA MET A 1 15.15 12.96 -9.66
C MET A 1 15.17 11.49 -10.01
N THR A 2 15.88 10.66 -9.26
CA THR A 2 15.89 9.19 -9.45
C THR A 2 14.78 8.52 -8.64
N ALA A 3 14.47 7.26 -8.94
CA ALA A 3 13.53 6.46 -8.14
C ALA A 3 13.97 6.37 -6.67
N GLU A 4 15.26 6.15 -6.42
CA GLU A 4 15.81 6.06 -5.05
C GLU A 4 15.72 7.40 -4.31
N GLU A 5 15.96 8.52 -4.99
CA GLU A 5 15.79 9.86 -4.42
C GLU A 5 14.33 10.14 -4.05
N LEU A 6 13.38 9.70 -4.89
CA LEU A 6 11.96 9.84 -4.61
C LEU A 6 11.57 9.02 -3.38
N VAL A 7 11.94 7.74 -3.33
CA VAL A 7 11.69 6.85 -2.16
C VAL A 7 12.27 7.45 -0.89
N ALA A 8 13.51 7.94 -0.92
CA ALA A 8 14.14 8.55 0.24
C ALA A 8 13.37 9.77 0.76
N ARG A 9 12.83 10.60 -0.14
CA ARG A 9 12.03 11.78 0.23
C ARG A 9 10.64 11.43 0.75
N THR A 10 10.10 10.26 0.39
CA THR A 10 8.73 9.82 0.75
C THR A 10 8.68 8.69 1.77
N ARG A 11 9.81 8.30 2.37
CA ARG A 11 9.92 7.18 3.33
C ARG A 11 9.02 7.32 4.57
N ASN A 12 8.61 8.53 4.92
CA ASN A 12 7.73 8.81 6.06
C ASN A 12 6.32 9.29 5.64
N ARG A 13 5.87 8.93 4.43
CA ARG A 13 4.55 9.34 3.91
C ARG A 13 3.36 8.68 4.64
N ALA A 14 3.60 7.52 5.24
CA ALA A 14 2.60 6.76 5.98
C ALA A 14 3.26 5.83 7.00
N HIS A 15 2.51 5.48 8.03
CA HIS A 15 2.85 4.42 8.96
C HIS A 15 2.14 3.12 8.55
N VAL A 16 2.90 2.02 8.42
CA VAL A 16 2.37 0.75 7.92
C VAL A 16 1.95 -0.13 9.09
N HIS A 17 0.69 -0.57 9.09
CA HIS A 17 0.16 -1.57 10.01
C HIS A 17 -0.15 -2.86 9.27
N LEU A 18 0.37 -3.97 9.79
CA LEU A 18 0.06 -5.31 9.31
C LEU A 18 -0.96 -5.92 10.26
N LEU A 19 -2.18 -6.14 9.77
CA LEU A 19 -3.32 -6.51 10.58
C LEU A 19 -3.91 -7.85 10.13
N GLN A 20 -4.55 -8.50 11.09
CA GLN A 20 -5.35 -9.69 10.90
C GLN A 20 -6.82 -9.35 11.15
N GLY A 21 -7.68 -9.66 10.19
CA GLY A 21 -9.13 -9.59 10.31
C GLY A 21 -9.82 -10.86 9.82
N HIS A 22 -11.11 -10.97 10.12
CA HIS A 22 -11.96 -12.04 9.58
C HIS A 22 -12.09 -11.91 8.05
N ARG A 23 -12.14 -13.02 7.30
CA ARG A 23 -12.20 -12.99 5.82
C ARG A 23 -13.33 -12.09 5.28
N ALA A 24 -14.52 -12.18 5.87
CA ALA A 24 -15.67 -11.36 5.47
C ALA A 24 -15.51 -9.85 5.78
N ALA A 25 -14.59 -9.48 6.68
CA ALA A 25 -14.26 -8.09 6.94
C ALA A 25 -13.31 -7.53 5.88
N VAL A 26 -12.40 -8.35 5.35
CA VAL A 26 -11.41 -7.92 4.35
C VAL A 26 -12.08 -7.30 3.12
N ASP A 27 -13.10 -7.96 2.56
CA ASP A 27 -13.81 -7.47 1.38
C ASP A 27 -14.51 -6.12 1.65
N ARG A 28 -14.97 -5.89 2.89
CA ARG A 28 -15.60 -4.62 3.29
C ARG A 28 -14.57 -3.53 3.51
N ILE A 29 -13.45 -3.86 4.16
CA ILE A 29 -12.33 -2.95 4.35
C ILE A 29 -11.79 -2.50 3.00
N ALA A 30 -11.64 -3.41 2.02
CA ALA A 30 -11.19 -3.06 0.67
C ALA A 30 -12.06 -1.98 0.00
N ALA A 31 -13.35 -1.89 0.33
CA ALA A 31 -14.26 -0.86 -0.18
C ALA A 31 -14.18 0.47 0.59
N GLU A 32 -13.54 0.51 1.75
CA GLU A 32 -13.42 1.68 2.64
C GLU A 32 -12.02 2.33 2.59
N ILE A 33 -11.04 1.68 1.94
CA ILE A 33 -9.66 2.17 1.83
C ILE A 33 -9.34 2.69 0.44
N VAL A 34 -8.28 3.49 0.35
CA VAL A 34 -7.70 3.87 -0.95
C VAL A 34 -6.72 2.78 -1.38
N THR A 35 -7.16 1.88 -2.26
CA THR A 35 -6.34 0.79 -2.79
C THR A 35 -5.23 1.33 -3.69
N THR A 36 -4.03 0.78 -3.54
CA THR A 36 -2.82 1.25 -4.23
C THR A 36 -2.41 0.37 -5.39
N GLY A 37 -3.11 -0.73 -5.63
CA GLY A 37 -2.75 -1.72 -6.65
C GLY A 37 -1.46 -2.48 -6.35
N SER A 38 -0.75 -2.21 -5.24
CA SER A 38 0.48 -2.93 -4.87
C SER A 38 0.27 -4.43 -4.66
N GLY A 39 -0.93 -4.84 -4.23
CA GLY A 39 -1.33 -6.25 -4.12
C GLY A 39 -1.80 -6.87 -5.45
N GLU A 40 -2.12 -6.07 -6.45
CA GLU A 40 -2.57 -6.50 -7.78
C GLU A 40 -1.47 -6.24 -8.81
N ALA A 41 -0.52 -7.18 -8.89
CA ALA A 41 0.33 -7.39 -10.05
C ALA A 41 1.01 -6.14 -10.62
N VAL A 42 1.84 -5.49 -9.82
CA VAL A 42 2.88 -4.61 -10.38
C VAL A 42 3.98 -5.50 -10.98
N GLY A 43 3.90 -5.74 -12.30
CA GLY A 43 4.94 -6.39 -13.10
C GLY A 43 5.12 -7.91 -12.90
N ASP A 44 4.05 -8.71 -13.05
CA ASP A 44 4.05 -10.19 -12.98
C ASP A 44 4.60 -10.83 -11.68
N LEU A 45 5.03 -10.00 -10.72
CA LEU A 45 5.57 -10.42 -9.42
C LEU A 45 4.48 -10.57 -8.37
N ALA A 46 3.28 -10.97 -8.78
CA ALA A 46 2.18 -11.25 -7.87
C ALA A 46 2.61 -12.33 -6.87
N THR A 47 3.05 -11.90 -5.69
CA THR A 47 3.14 -12.77 -4.52
C THR A 47 1.70 -13.18 -4.24
N GLN A 48 1.29 -14.32 -4.80
CA GLN A 48 -0.04 -14.93 -4.61
C GLN A 48 -0.31 -15.10 -3.11
N THR A 49 -0.85 -14.07 -2.49
CA THR A 49 -1.13 -14.10 -1.06
C THR A 49 -2.51 -13.54 -0.86
N ARG A 50 -3.49 -14.45 -0.97
CA ARG A 50 -4.65 -14.54 -0.09
C ARG A 50 -5.41 -13.22 0.12
N ALA A 51 -6.40 -12.92 -0.73
CA ALA A 51 -7.43 -11.86 -0.57
C ALA A 51 -7.11 -10.90 0.58
N THR A 52 -6.27 -9.90 0.27
CA THR A 52 -5.79 -8.91 1.23
C THR A 52 -6.44 -7.56 0.94
N ALA A 53 -6.79 -6.84 2.00
CA ALA A 53 -7.09 -5.42 1.85
C ALA A 53 -5.77 -4.67 2.01
N ASP A 54 -5.33 -3.98 0.96
CA ASP A 54 -4.06 -3.24 0.93
C ASP A 54 -4.31 -1.81 0.45
N GLY A 55 -4.04 -0.82 1.31
CA GLY A 55 -4.33 0.56 0.95
C GLY A 55 -4.09 1.59 2.05
N TYR A 56 -4.43 2.84 1.72
CA TYR A 56 -4.28 4.00 2.58
C TYR A 56 -5.57 4.36 3.32
N VAL A 57 -5.39 4.85 4.53
CA VAL A 57 -6.45 5.41 5.39
C VAL A 57 -5.91 6.58 6.20
N THR A 58 -6.81 7.42 6.70
CA THR A 58 -6.48 8.40 7.75
C THR A 58 -6.48 7.75 9.12
N SER A 59 -5.95 8.45 10.13
CA SER A 59 -5.88 7.92 11.50
C SER A 59 -7.25 7.63 12.12
N ASP A 60 -8.24 8.50 11.86
CA ASP A 60 -9.61 8.32 12.35
C ASP A 60 -10.31 7.12 11.71
N VAL A 61 -10.11 6.92 10.39
CA VAL A 61 -10.62 5.74 9.69
C VAL A 61 -9.91 4.48 10.16
N PHE A 62 -8.61 4.54 10.41
CA PHE A 62 -7.86 3.41 10.98
C PHE A 62 -8.43 2.94 12.32
N ASP A 63 -8.63 3.86 13.28
CA ASP A 63 -9.15 3.53 14.61
C ASP A 63 -10.56 2.94 14.53
N ASP A 64 -11.42 3.49 13.66
CA ASP A 64 -12.75 2.98 13.41
C ASP A 64 -12.73 1.58 12.77
N LEU A 65 -11.91 1.34 11.75
CA LEU A 65 -11.78 0.02 11.11
C LEU A 65 -11.27 -1.04 12.09
N VAL A 66 -10.26 -0.69 12.91
CA VAL A 66 -9.71 -1.59 13.93
C VAL A 66 -10.79 -1.97 14.94
N SER A 67 -11.54 -0.99 15.44
CA SER A 67 -12.62 -1.23 16.40
C SER A 67 -13.78 -2.01 15.79
N ARG A 68 -14.29 -1.56 14.64
CA ARG A 68 -15.50 -2.10 13.98
C ARG A 68 -15.32 -3.55 13.52
N TYR A 69 -14.14 -3.87 12.98
CA TYR A 69 -13.86 -5.20 12.45
C TYR A 69 -13.04 -6.10 13.39
N ASN A 70 -12.78 -5.64 14.62
CA ASN A 70 -11.94 -6.31 15.62
C ASN A 70 -10.59 -6.74 15.01
N LEU A 71 -9.92 -5.81 14.32
CA LEU A 71 -8.61 -6.08 13.74
C LEU A 71 -7.58 -6.21 14.86
N THR A 72 -6.68 -7.16 14.70
CA THR A 72 -5.57 -7.37 15.62
C THR A 72 -4.25 -7.23 14.87
N GLU A 73 -3.20 -6.78 15.57
CA GLU A 73 -1.84 -6.78 15.02
C GLU A 73 -1.48 -8.19 14.52
N GLY A 74 -1.07 -8.26 13.26
CA GLY A 74 -0.68 -9.49 12.59
C GLY A 74 0.84 -9.66 12.57
N THR A 75 1.28 -10.88 12.28
CA THR A 75 2.67 -11.13 11.86
C THR A 75 2.68 -11.28 10.35
N GLY A 76 3.79 -10.98 9.67
CA GLY A 76 3.83 -10.89 8.19
C GLY A 76 3.21 -12.08 7.44
N THR A 77 3.28 -13.30 7.98
CA THR A 77 2.69 -14.51 7.36
C THR A 77 1.21 -14.74 7.66
N THR A 78 0.66 -14.08 8.68
CA THR A 78 -0.76 -14.22 9.09
C THR A 78 -1.60 -13.06 8.58
N SER A 79 -1.02 -11.85 8.55
CA SER A 79 -1.68 -10.61 8.15
C SER A 79 -2.40 -10.73 6.80
N ASN A 80 -3.64 -10.28 6.77
CA ASN A 80 -4.47 -10.22 5.56
C ASN A 80 -5.02 -8.81 5.30
N VAL A 81 -4.55 -7.82 6.05
CA VAL A 81 -4.89 -6.42 5.89
C VAL A 81 -3.60 -5.61 6.08
N THR A 82 -3.26 -4.76 5.11
CA THR A 82 -2.15 -3.80 5.19
C THR A 82 -2.74 -2.40 5.10
N LEU A 83 -2.67 -1.65 6.20
CA LEU A 83 -3.15 -0.27 6.24
C LEU A 83 -1.96 0.70 6.34
N ARG A 84 -1.88 1.63 5.40
CA ARG A 84 -0.94 2.74 5.40
C ARG A 84 -1.64 3.97 5.96
N VAL A 85 -1.41 4.25 7.24
CA VAL A 85 -1.99 5.41 7.92
C VAL A 85 -1.23 6.66 7.53
N THR A 86 -1.93 7.62 6.94
CA THR A 86 -1.34 8.86 6.44
C THR A 86 -2.03 10.10 7.01
N SER A 87 -1.29 11.21 7.04
CA SER A 87 -1.83 12.54 7.34
C SER A 87 -2.22 13.32 6.09
N PHE A 88 -1.96 12.78 4.89
CA PHE A 88 -2.40 13.38 3.64
C PHE A 88 -3.92 13.26 3.48
N ASP A 89 -4.48 14.21 2.75
CA ASP A 89 -5.90 14.20 2.39
C ASP A 89 -6.23 12.96 1.51
N PRO A 90 -7.28 12.17 1.84
CA PRO A 90 -7.65 10.98 1.10
C PRO A 90 -7.94 11.21 -0.39
N GLU A 91 -8.47 12.37 -0.75
CA GLU A 91 -8.71 12.72 -2.16
C GLU A 91 -7.38 12.86 -2.91
N THR A 92 -6.40 13.52 -2.30
CA THR A 92 -5.03 13.61 -2.85
C THR A 92 -4.42 12.22 -3.08
N ILE A 93 -4.55 11.31 -2.11
CA ILE A 93 -4.03 9.94 -2.27
C ILE A 93 -4.78 9.18 -3.39
N ARG A 94 -6.10 9.33 -3.49
CA ARG A 94 -6.90 8.74 -4.58
C ARG A 94 -6.47 9.27 -5.94
N GLN A 95 -6.19 10.56 -6.06
CA GLN A 95 -5.71 11.16 -7.32
C GLN A 95 -4.35 10.61 -7.71
N ILE A 96 -3.42 10.46 -6.76
CA ILE A 96 -2.10 9.88 -7.04
C ILE A 96 -2.24 8.40 -7.46
N ALA A 97 -3.06 7.63 -6.75
CA ALA A 97 -3.32 6.22 -7.09
C ALA A 97 -3.97 6.07 -8.47
N ALA A 98 -4.88 6.97 -8.85
CA ALA A 98 -5.54 6.96 -10.15
C ALA A 98 -4.65 7.47 -11.29
N ALA A 99 -3.65 8.31 -11.00
CA ALA A 99 -2.75 8.87 -12.01
C ALA A 99 -1.74 7.85 -12.55
N GLY A 100 -1.46 6.77 -11.82
CA GLY A 100 -0.61 5.69 -12.28
C GLY A 100 0.03 4.88 -11.16
N GLU A 101 1.09 4.16 -11.50
CA GLU A 101 1.70 3.14 -10.63
C GLU A 101 2.71 3.70 -9.61
N VAL A 102 2.86 5.03 -9.52
CA VAL A 102 3.87 5.66 -8.64
C VAL A 102 3.64 5.31 -7.18
N LEU A 103 2.38 5.33 -6.72
CA LEU A 103 2.07 5.01 -5.33
C LEU A 103 2.34 3.53 -5.01
N ALA A 104 1.97 2.64 -5.92
CA ALA A 104 2.26 1.21 -5.84
C ALA A 104 3.78 0.95 -5.82
N GLY A 105 4.52 1.63 -6.69
CA GLY A 105 5.98 1.55 -6.76
C GLY A 105 6.67 2.02 -5.49
N LEU A 106 6.18 3.11 -4.88
CA LEU A 106 6.65 3.58 -3.58
C LEU A 106 6.38 2.56 -2.46
N ASP A 107 5.20 1.94 -2.48
CA ASP A 107 4.80 0.95 -1.49
C ASP A 107 5.66 -0.32 -1.56
N LEU A 108 5.94 -0.79 -2.78
CA LEU A 108 6.81 -1.94 -3.02
C LEU A 108 8.29 -1.63 -2.70
N ALA A 109 8.77 -0.41 -3.01
CA ALA A 109 10.15 -0.01 -2.75
C ALA A 109 10.51 0.08 -1.26
N ASP A 110 9.51 0.20 -0.37
CA ASP A 110 9.66 0.13 1.07
C ASP A 110 9.51 -1.29 1.65
N SER A 111 9.24 -2.30 0.81
CA SER A 111 9.16 -3.70 1.25
C SER A 111 10.51 -4.21 1.78
N LEU A 112 10.44 -5.11 2.76
CA LEU A 112 11.59 -5.86 3.26
C LEU A 112 11.98 -7.01 2.32
N ASP A 113 11.08 -7.45 1.44
CA ASP A 113 11.42 -8.43 0.41
C ASP A 113 12.22 -7.75 -0.70
N THR A 114 13.44 -8.25 -0.94
CA THR A 114 14.35 -7.69 -1.94
C THR A 114 13.76 -7.70 -3.36
N ARG A 115 12.89 -8.66 -3.69
CA ARG A 115 12.24 -8.76 -5.01
C ARG A 115 11.16 -7.70 -5.16
N GLU A 116 10.29 -7.55 -4.16
CA GLU A 116 9.27 -6.50 -4.15
C GLU A 116 9.92 -5.11 -4.20
N ARG A 117 10.98 -4.92 -3.40
CA ARG A 117 11.76 -3.68 -3.42
C ARG A 117 12.36 -3.39 -4.79
N ALA A 118 12.93 -4.40 -5.45
CA ALA A 118 13.47 -4.24 -6.80
C ALA A 118 12.37 -3.92 -7.83
N ALA A 119 11.20 -4.56 -7.72
CA ALA A 119 10.03 -4.28 -8.57
C ALA A 119 9.57 -2.84 -8.43
N GLY A 120 9.42 -2.36 -7.19
CA GLY A 120 9.03 -0.98 -6.89
C GLY A 120 9.98 0.03 -7.52
N LEU A 121 11.30 -0.19 -7.41
CA LEU A 121 12.29 0.69 -8.04
C LEU A 121 12.22 0.68 -9.58
N GLN A 122 11.93 -0.46 -10.20
CA GLN A 122 11.76 -0.55 -11.66
C GLN A 122 10.53 0.25 -12.12
N VAL A 123 9.41 0.10 -11.43
CA VAL A 123 8.16 0.81 -11.72
C VAL A 123 8.33 2.32 -11.58
N LEU A 124 8.97 2.76 -10.48
CA LEU A 124 9.27 4.18 -10.28
C LEU A 124 10.22 4.73 -11.35
N THR A 125 11.21 3.95 -11.76
CA THR A 125 12.13 4.35 -12.83
C THR A 125 11.40 4.51 -14.17
N ALA A 126 10.50 3.58 -14.49
CA ALA A 126 9.67 3.65 -15.70
C ALA A 126 8.73 4.87 -15.67
N ALA A 127 8.03 5.09 -14.55
CA ALA A 127 7.12 6.22 -14.38
C ALA A 127 7.84 7.58 -14.50
N LEU A 128 9.01 7.73 -13.87
CA LEU A 128 9.83 8.95 -13.96
C LEU A 128 10.46 9.16 -15.35
N GLY A 129 10.65 8.07 -16.11
CA GLY A 129 11.18 8.11 -17.48
C GLY A 129 10.11 8.40 -18.54
N ALA A 130 8.84 8.10 -18.26
CA ALA A 130 7.72 8.29 -19.17
C ALA A 130 7.27 9.77 -19.27
N ASP A 131 7.59 10.60 -18.28
CA ASP A 131 7.28 12.05 -18.22
C ASP A 131 8.35 12.96 -18.87
N ARG A 132 9.24 12.41 -19.72
CA ARG A 132 10.24 13.17 -20.53
C ARG A 132 9.94 13.11 -22.01
#